data_AF-A0A7V7XDH9-F1
#
_entry.id   AF-A0A7V7XDH9-F1
#
_cell.length_a   1.000
_cell.length_b   1.000
_cell.length_c   1.000
_cell.angle_alpha   90.00
_cell.angle_beta   90.00
_cell.angle_gamma   90.00
#
_symmetry.space_group_name_H-M   'P 1'
#
loop_
_entity.id
_entity.type
_entity.pdbx_description
1 polymer ?
#
loop_
_entity_poly.entity_id
_entity_poly.type
_entity_poly.pdbx_seq_one_letter_code
_entity_poly.pdbx_strand_id
1 'polypeptide(L)' 'MDSKENIRKAYDLIKAGNKPSAVEILRPICKSEPANADAWWLLANALSEPRQIQMALQRLLQINPFHEQAQRKLERLI' A
#
# COMPACT_ATOMS: atom_id res chain seq x y z
N MET A 1 -19.83 -0.49 2.44
CA MET A 1 -18.78 -0.46 1.40
C MET A 1 -17.78 -1.52 1.77
N ASP A 2 -17.57 -2.49 0.88
CA ASP A 2 -16.59 -3.56 1.06
C ASP A 2 -15.17 -2.99 0.85
N SER A 3 -14.23 -3.32 1.71
CA SER A 3 -12.83 -2.92 1.57
C SER A 3 -12.24 -3.35 0.22
N LYS A 4 -12.72 -4.44 -0.39
CA LYS A 4 -12.33 -4.86 -1.73
C LYS A 4 -12.68 -3.84 -2.82
N GLU A 5 -13.87 -3.24 -2.75
CA GLU A 5 -14.31 -2.21 -3.69
C GLU A 5 -13.46 -0.94 -3.54
N ASN A 6 -13.18 -0.55 -2.29
CA ASN A 6 -12.33 0.59 -1.99
C ASN A 6 -10.86 0.37 -2.43
N ILE A 7 -10.32 -0.85 -2.26
CA ILE A 7 -9.00 -1.24 -2.76
C ILE A 7 -8.96 -1.13 -4.28
N ARG A 8 -10.02 -1.59 -4.98
CA ARG A 8 -10.10 -1.45 -6.44
C ARG A 8 -10.13 0.01 -6.87
N LYS A 9 -10.93 0.83 -6.21
CA LYS A 9 -11.00 2.28 -6.47
C LYS A 9 -9.64 2.96 -6.24
N ALA A 10 -8.95 2.61 -5.15
CA ALA A 10 -7.62 3.13 -4.87
C ALA A 10 -6.59 2.73 -5.93
N TYR A 11 -6.65 1.49 -6.42
CA TYR A 11 -5.82 1.05 -7.55
C TYR A 11 -6.04 1.91 -8.79
N ASP A 12 -7.30 2.16 -9.18
CA ASP A 12 -7.62 2.96 -10.36
C ASP A 12 -7.14 4.42 -10.20
N LEU A 13 -7.24 4.99 -8.99
CA LEU A 13 -6.69 6.32 -8.67
C LEU A 13 -5.17 6.38 -8.78
N ILE A 14 -4.45 5.34 -8.33
CA ILE A 14 -2.99 5.24 -8.50
C ILE A 14 -2.63 5.21 -9.99
N LYS A 15 -3.37 4.42 -10.79
CA LYS A 15 -3.14 4.31 -12.24
C LYS A 15 -3.45 5.61 -12.97
N ALA A 16 -4.43 6.38 -12.51
CA ALA A 16 -4.75 7.71 -13.00
C ALA A 16 -3.78 8.81 -12.52
N GLY A 17 -2.78 8.47 -11.70
CA GLY A 17 -1.83 9.44 -11.13
C GLY A 17 -2.35 10.22 -9.93
N ASN A 18 -3.63 10.04 -9.54
CA ASN A 18 -4.21 10.63 -8.34
C ASN A 18 -3.86 9.82 -7.08
N LYS A 19 -2.57 9.81 -6.76
CA LYS A 19 -2.04 9.14 -5.57
C LYS A 19 -2.57 9.71 -4.25
N PRO A 20 -2.76 11.03 -4.07
CA PRO A 20 -3.31 11.57 -2.81
C PRO A 20 -4.69 10.99 -2.46
N SER A 21 -5.62 10.94 -3.41
CA SER A 21 -6.93 10.33 -3.15
C SER A 21 -6.86 8.83 -2.86
N ALA A 22 -5.90 8.12 -3.46
CA ALA A 22 -5.69 6.71 -3.13
C ALA A 22 -5.20 6.53 -1.68
N VAL A 23 -4.31 7.40 -1.19
CA VAL A 23 -3.82 7.38 0.20
C VAL A 23 -4.96 7.57 1.19
N GLU A 24 -5.87 8.52 0.92
CA GLU A 24 -7.05 8.77 1.78
C GLU A 24 -7.96 7.55 1.89
N ILE A 25 -8.06 6.73 0.85
CA ILE A 25 -8.83 5.48 0.86
C ILE A 25 -8.08 4.35 1.56
N LEU A 26 -6.78 4.23 1.32
CA LEU A 26 -5.98 3.09 1.77
C LEU A 26 -5.58 3.17 3.24
N ARG A 27 -5.37 4.37 3.80
CA ARG A 27 -4.99 4.55 5.22
C ARG A 27 -6.04 3.96 6.18
N PRO A 28 -7.35 4.27 6.06
CA PRO A 28 -8.36 3.66 6.91
C PRO A 28 -8.41 2.13 6.79
N ILE A 29 -8.27 1.60 5.58
CA ILE A 29 -8.30 0.14 5.33
C ILE A 29 -7.10 -0.53 6.00
N CYS A 30 -5.90 0.01 5.86
CA CYS A 30 -4.71 -0.53 6.54
C CYS A 30 -4.83 -0.48 8.07
N LYS A 31 -5.61 0.47 8.61
CA LYS A 31 -5.88 0.58 10.04
C LYS A 31 -6.95 -0.42 10.52
N SER A 32 -8.02 -0.61 9.76
CA SER A 32 -9.10 -1.55 10.12
C SER A 32 -8.74 -3.00 9.80
N GLU A 33 -7.92 -3.22 8.78
CA GLU A 33 -7.48 -4.53 8.29
C GLU A 33 -5.95 -4.61 8.28
N PRO A 34 -5.32 -4.68 9.46
CA PRO A 34 -3.86 -4.66 9.56
C PRO A 34 -3.19 -5.86 8.87
N ALA A 35 -3.90 -6.96 8.66
CA ALA A 35 -3.44 -8.16 7.94
C ALA A 35 -3.71 -8.13 6.43
N ASN A 36 -4.20 -7.02 5.87
CA ASN A 36 -4.48 -6.90 4.44
C ASN A 36 -3.23 -6.47 3.67
N ALA A 37 -2.49 -7.45 3.15
CA ALA A 37 -1.27 -7.20 2.39
C ALA A 37 -1.54 -6.32 1.15
N ASP A 38 -2.62 -6.55 0.40
CA ASP A 38 -2.91 -5.77 -0.81
C ASP A 38 -3.09 -4.28 -0.51
N ALA A 39 -3.76 -3.95 0.61
CA ALA A 39 -3.92 -2.57 1.06
C ALA A 39 -2.57 -1.91 1.37
N TRP A 40 -1.67 -2.60 2.09
CA TRP A 40 -0.33 -2.11 2.38
C TRP A 40 0.53 -1.94 1.13
N TRP A 41 0.41 -2.86 0.16
CA TRP A 41 1.12 -2.78 -1.12
C TRP A 41 0.68 -1.54 -1.90
N LEU A 42 -0.64 -1.33 -2.06
CA LEU A 42 -1.15 -0.17 -2.77
C LEU A 42 -0.80 1.13 -2.04
N LEU A 43 -0.83 1.14 -0.70
CA LEU A 43 -0.47 2.31 0.08
C LEU A 43 1.00 2.68 -0.18
N ALA A 44 1.91 1.71 -0.16
CA ALA A 44 3.31 1.93 -0.48
C ALA A 44 3.52 2.46 -1.92
N ASN A 45 2.62 2.18 -2.86
CA ASN A 45 2.69 2.68 -4.24
C ASN A 45 2.06 4.07 -4.43
N ALA A 46 1.16 4.46 -3.53
CA ALA A 46 0.56 5.79 -3.50
C ALA A 46 1.39 6.82 -2.71
N LEU A 47 2.18 6.38 -1.74
CA LEU A 47 3.02 7.26 -0.93
C LEU A 47 4.21 7.84 -1.72
N SER A 48 4.64 9.04 -1.33
CA SER A 48 5.80 9.76 -1.87
C SER A 48 6.96 9.89 -0.89
N GLU A 49 6.68 9.95 0.42
CA GLU A 49 7.71 10.06 1.46
C GLU A 49 8.43 8.72 1.66
N PRO A 50 9.76 8.63 1.46
CA PRO A 50 10.51 7.37 1.53
C PRO A 50 10.30 6.60 2.83
N ARG A 51 10.30 7.30 3.96
CA ARG A 51 10.07 6.72 5.29
C ARG A 51 8.70 6.04 5.39
N GLN A 52 7.66 6.68 4.85
CA GLN A 52 6.31 6.10 4.89
C GLN A 52 6.18 4.91 3.94
N ILE A 53 6.83 4.97 2.77
CA ILE A 53 6.89 3.85 1.82
C ILE A 53 7.57 2.64 2.50
N GLN A 54 8.73 2.85 3.12
CA GLN A 54 9.45 1.83 3.85
C GLN A 54 8.58 1.18 4.94
N MET A 55 7.90 1.98 5.76
CA MET A 55 7.01 1.47 6.81
C MET A 55 5.89 0.60 6.23
N ALA A 56 5.24 1.04 5.15
CA ALA A 56 4.17 0.27 4.51
C ALA A 56 4.69 -1.06 3.92
N LEU A 57 5.86 -1.05 3.29
CA LEU A 57 6.50 -2.27 2.76
C LEU A 57 6.94 -3.22 3.87
N GLN A 58 7.45 -2.70 4.98
CA GLN A 58 7.80 -3.53 6.14
C GLN A 58 6.55 -4.19 6.74
N ARG A 59 5.44 -3.47 6.88
CA ARG A 59 4.16 -4.04 7.32
C ARG A 59 3.65 -5.12 6.37
N LEU A 60 3.71 -4.88 5.07
CA LEU A 60 3.38 -5.89 4.06
C LEU A 60 4.24 -7.15 4.23
N LEU A 61 5.56 -7.01 4.34
CA LEU A 61 6.48 -8.15 4.43
C LEU A 61 6.36 -8.90 5.77
N GLN A 62 5.85 -8.28 6.83
CA GLN A 62 5.46 -8.99 8.05
C GLN A 62 4.26 -9.92 7.82
N ILE A 63 3.35 -9.57 6.92
CA ILE A 63 2.13 -10.33 6.61
C ILE A 63 2.41 -11.38 5.53
N ASN A 64 3.13 -10.99 4.48
CA ASN A 64 3.53 -11.83 3.37
C ASN A 64 5.04 -11.68 3.12
N PRO A 65 5.87 -12.48 3.82
CA PRO A 65 7.32 -12.41 3.69
C PRO A 65 7.84 -12.71 2.29
N PHE A 66 7.07 -13.45 1.48
CA PHE A 66 7.46 -13.88 0.13
C PHE A 66 7.03 -12.90 -0.97
N HIS A 67 6.56 -11.70 -0.62
CA HIS A 67 6.13 -10.70 -1.59
C HIS A 67 7.34 -10.06 -2.30
N GLU A 68 7.87 -10.72 -3.33
CA GLU A 68 9.12 -10.34 -4.00
C GLU A 68 9.14 -8.89 -4.51
N GLN A 69 8.03 -8.39 -5.04
CA GLN A 69 7.95 -7.01 -5.55
C GLN A 69 8.18 -5.98 -4.44
N ALA A 70 7.83 -6.32 -3.21
CA ALA A 70 7.99 -5.44 -2.06
C ALA A 70 9.39 -5.53 -1.47
N GLN A 71 9.99 -6.72 -1.44
CA GLN A 71 11.41 -6.88 -1.12
C GLN A 71 12.27 -6.04 -2.06
N ARG A 72 12.11 -6.23 -3.38
CA ARG A 72 12.83 -5.45 -4.41
C ARG A 72 12.60 -3.95 -4.29
N LYS A 73 11.38 -3.52 -3.94
CA LYS A 73 11.08 -2.09 -3.77
C LYS A 73 11.72 -1.52 -2.51
N LEU A 74 11.75 -2.28 -1.42
CA LEU A 74 12.37 -1.89 -0.17
C LEU A 74 13.91 -1.79 -0.31
N GLU A 75 14.53 -2.74 -1.00
CA GLU A 75 15.97 -2.74 -1.32
C GLU A 75 16.41 -1.52 -2.13
N ARG A 76 15.52 -0.94 -2.95
CA ARG A 76 15.82 0.27 -3.75
C ARG A 76 15.65 1.58 -2.99
N LEU A 77 15.05 1.54 -1.79
CA LEU A 77 14.81 2.74 -0.97
C LEU A 77 15.93 3.01 0.03
N ILE A 78 16.80 2.02 0.25
CA ILE A 78 17.92 2.06 1.19
C ILE A 78 19.23 2.43 0.50
#